data_AF-A0A0N4TNQ4-F1
#
_entry.id   AF-A0A0N4TNQ4-F1
#
_cell.length_a   1.000
_cell.length_b   1.000
_cell.length_c   1.000
_cell.angle_alpha   90.00
_cell.angle_beta   90.00
_cell.angle_gamma   90.00
#
_symmetry.space_group_name_H-M   'P 1'
#
loop_
_entity.id
_entity.type
_entity.pdbx_description
1 polymer ?
#
loop_
_entity_poly.entity_id
_entity_poly.type
_entity_poly.pdbx_seq_one_letter_code
_entity_poly.pdbx_strand_id
1 'polypeptide(L)'
;MQPKFFFIALLSQRVWTLEKPTLECFTDGLRLYFEPEKPFRGHIYVKGYFMHEKCHLDFTRNPIVSPFHFSILYKSACIQKGEMQVVFISIKYFK
;
A
#
# COMPACT_ATOMS: atom_id res chain seq x y z
N MET A 1 -3.80 -22.90 1.62
CA MET A 1 -4.54 -22.55 0.39
C MET A 1 -4.19 -21.10 0.06
N GLN A 2 -3.21 -20.90 -0.82
CA GLN A 2 -2.86 -19.56 -1.32
C GLN A 2 -3.96 -19.09 -2.27
N PRO A 3 -4.42 -17.83 -2.20
CA PRO A 3 -5.40 -17.35 -3.14
C PRO A 3 -4.78 -17.31 -4.55
N LYS A 4 -5.46 -17.94 -5.51
CA LYS A 4 -4.89 -18.26 -6.83
C LYS A 4 -4.64 -17.04 -7.72
N PHE A 5 -5.25 -15.88 -7.44
CA PHE A 5 -5.06 -14.65 -8.22
C PHE A 5 -5.35 -13.41 -7.35
N PHE A 6 -4.33 -12.63 -7.04
CA PHE A 6 -4.44 -11.31 -6.40
C PHE A 6 -3.80 -10.28 -7.34
N PHE A 7 -4.54 -9.23 -7.69
CA PHE A 7 -4.02 -8.13 -8.51
C PHE A 7 -3.93 -6.89 -7.65
N ILE A 8 -2.81 -6.16 -7.69
CA ILE A 8 -2.72 -4.84 -7.06
C ILE A 8 -2.84 -3.77 -8.12
N ALA A 9 -3.78 -2.86 -7.94
CA ALA A 9 -3.93 -1.66 -8.76
C ALA A 9 -3.55 -0.44 -7.93
N LEU A 10 -2.47 0.24 -8.33
CA LEU A 10 -2.03 1.49 -7.72
C LEU A 10 -2.81 2.64 -8.36
N LEU A 11 -3.72 3.24 -7.61
CA LEU A 11 -4.38 4.48 -8.01
C LEU A 11 -3.52 5.64 -7.52
N SER A 12 -2.52 5.99 -8.32
CA SER A 12 -1.66 7.15 -8.09
C SER A 12 -2.20 8.33 -8.90
N GLN A 13 -2.54 9.44 -8.23
CA GLN A 13 -2.53 10.74 -8.92
C GLN A 13 -1.09 10.96 -9.37
N ARG A 14 -0.80 11.12 -10.67
CA ARG A 14 0.58 11.17 -11.23
C ARG A 14 1.58 11.85 -10.28
N VAL A 15 2.52 11.08 -9.75
CA VAL A 15 3.54 11.60 -8.82
C VAL A 15 4.95 11.20 -9.25
N TRP A 16 5.85 12.16 -9.09
CA TRP A 16 7.27 12.18 -9.41
C TRP A 16 8.17 12.03 -8.16
N THR A 17 7.66 11.43 -7.07
CA THR A 17 8.39 11.36 -5.77
C THR A 17 8.56 9.94 -5.25
N LEU A 18 7.81 8.97 -5.78
CA LEU A 18 7.96 7.54 -5.48
C LEU A 18 8.15 6.83 -6.80
N GLU A 19 9.17 5.99 -6.90
CA GLU A 19 9.21 5.01 -7.98
C GLU A 19 7.99 4.08 -7.90
N LYS A 20 7.71 3.37 -8.99
CA LYS A 20 6.67 2.35 -8.99
C LYS A 20 7.03 1.29 -7.92
N PRO A 21 6.19 1.06 -6.91
CA PRO A 21 6.53 0.13 -5.83
C PRO A 21 6.63 -1.30 -6.36
N THR A 22 7.58 -2.03 -5.79
CA THR A 22 7.76 -3.45 -6.06
C THR A 22 6.78 -4.25 -5.20
N LEU A 23 6.10 -5.20 -5.82
CA LEU A 23 5.17 -6.10 -5.13
C LEU A 23 5.82 -7.46 -4.90
N GLU A 24 5.79 -7.90 -3.65
CA GLU A 24 6.14 -9.25 -3.23
C GLU A 24 4.91 -9.95 -2.64
N CYS A 25 4.61 -11.14 -3.15
CA CYS A 25 3.52 -11.97 -2.68
C CYS A 25 4.06 -13.06 -1.74
N PHE A 26 3.57 -13.09 -0.51
CA PHE A 26 3.89 -14.11 0.49
C PHE A 26 2.71 -15.04 0.74
N THR A 27 2.94 -16.09 1.53
CA THR A 27 1.89 -17.06 1.90
C THR A 27 0.85 -16.47 2.86
N ASP A 28 1.22 -15.45 3.63
CA ASP A 28 0.41 -14.81 4.67
C ASP A 28 -0.10 -13.41 4.29
N GLY A 29 0.43 -12.82 3.21
CA GLY A 29 0.00 -11.52 2.72
C GLY A 29 0.78 -11.00 1.53
N LEU A 30 0.70 -9.68 1.36
CA LEU A 30 1.36 -8.91 0.32
C LEU A 30 2.32 -7.92 0.98
N ARG A 31 3.44 -7.64 0.33
CA ARG A 31 4.37 -6.61 0.74
C ARG A 31 4.69 -5.72 -0.44
N LEU A 32 4.53 -4.41 -0.23
CA LEU A 32 4.93 -3.39 -1.18
C LEU A 32 6.21 -2.74 -0.67
N TYR A 33 7.23 -2.70 -1.52
CA TYR A 33 8.46 -1.95 -1.28
C TYR A 33 8.37 -0.61 -2.01
N PHE A 34 8.64 0.46 -1.28
CA PHE A 34 8.63 1.83 -1.79
C PHE A 34 10.02 2.44 -1.66
N GLU A 35 10.48 3.04 -2.75
CA GLU A 35 11.74 3.80 -2.80
C GLU A 35 11.43 5.26 -3.14
N PRO A 36 11.55 6.18 -2.16
CA PRO A 36 11.31 7.59 -2.39
C PRO A 36 12.48 8.27 -3.11
N GLU A 37 12.24 8.83 -4.29
CA GLU A 37 13.19 9.70 -4.99
C GLU A 37 13.38 11.04 -4.25
N LYS A 38 12.34 11.48 -3.54
CA LYS A 38 12.29 12.70 -2.72
C LYS A 38 11.51 12.40 -1.43
N PRO A 39 11.66 13.20 -0.35
CA PRO A 39 10.87 13.03 0.85
C PRO A 39 9.38 12.87 0.56
N PHE A 40 8.82 11.72 0.90
CA PHE A 40 7.41 11.42 0.69
C PHE A 40 6.59 11.98 1.85
N ARG A 41 5.61 12.83 1.51
CA ARG A 41 4.66 13.40 2.47
C ARG A 41 3.23 13.13 1.99
N GLY A 42 2.48 12.39 2.79
CA GLY A 42 1.10 12.02 2.48
C GLY A 42 0.71 10.68 3.08
N HIS A 43 -0.22 10.00 2.43
CA HIS A 43 -0.77 8.73 2.89
C HIS A 43 -0.66 7.65 1.84
N ILE A 44 -0.45 6.41 2.30
CA ILE A 44 -0.54 5.19 1.50
C ILE A 44 -1.52 4.27 2.22
N TYR A 45 -2.58 3.84 1.55
CA TYR A 45 -3.61 3.02 2.19
C TYR A 45 -4.32 2.07 1.22
N VAL A 46 -4.89 1.00 1.77
CA VAL A 46 -5.82 0.15 1.03
C VAL A 46 -7.13 0.89 0.82
N LYS A 47 -7.61 0.97 -0.43
CA LYS A 47 -8.84 1.67 -0.80
C LYS A 47 -10.01 1.21 0.08
N GLY A 48 -10.74 2.16 0.66
CA GLY A 48 -11.84 1.88 1.59
C GLY A 48 -11.42 1.77 3.07
N TYR A 49 -10.11 1.72 3.36
CA TYR A 49 -9.57 1.52 4.72
C TYR A 49 -8.71 2.69 5.21
N PHE A 50 -9.04 3.93 4.82
CA PHE A 50 -8.28 5.12 5.20
C PHE A 50 -8.18 5.34 6.71
N MET A 51 -9.20 4.97 7.49
CA MET A 51 -9.20 5.16 8.95
C MET A 51 -8.64 3.95 9.73
N HIS A 52 -8.15 2.92 9.04
CA HIS A 52 -7.65 1.70 9.69
C HIS A 52 -6.13 1.70 9.75
N GLU A 53 -5.56 1.83 10.95
CA GLU A 53 -4.11 1.95 11.18
C GLU A 53 -3.28 0.82 10.54
N LYS A 54 -3.79 -0.41 10.48
CA LYS A 54 -3.08 -1.54 9.85
C LYS A 54 -3.15 -1.54 8.32
N CYS A 55 -3.98 -0.67 7.74
CA CYS A 55 -4.24 -0.56 6.31
C CYS A 55 -3.84 0.82 5.77
N HIS A 56 -3.18 1.64 6.59
CA HIS A 56 -2.91 3.04 6.33
C HIS A 56 -1.56 3.45 6.94
N LEU A 57 -0.71 4.03 6.11
CA LEU A 57 0.50 4.72 6.52
C LEU A 57 0.30 6.22 6.36
N ASP A 58 0.64 6.98 7.40
CA ASP A 58 0.56 8.45 7.42
C ASP A 58 1.95 9.07 7.66
N PHE A 59 2.44 9.74 6.62
CA PHE A 59 3.71 10.46 6.61
C PHE A 59 3.50 11.99 6.52
N THR A 60 2.31 12.49 6.86
CA THR A 60 1.96 13.92 6.74
C THR A 60 2.77 14.79 7.69
N ARG A 61 3.00 14.31 8.92
CA ARG A 61 3.76 15.03 9.96
C ARG A 61 5.26 14.73 9.90
N ASN A 62 5.61 13.48 9.59
CA ASN A 62 6.99 13.01 9.50
C ASN A 62 7.21 12.41 8.10
N PRO A 63 7.69 13.21 7.13
CA PRO A 63 7.98 12.71 5.79
C PRO A 63 9.02 11.59 5.83
N ILE A 64 8.84 10.59 4.98
CA ILE A 64 9.77 9.45 4.89
C ILE A 64 10.75 9.66 3.73
N VAL A 65 12.03 9.46 4.02
CA VAL A 65 13.14 9.69 3.08
C VAL A 65 13.93 8.43 2.76
N SER A 66 13.74 7.36 3.53
CA SER A 66 14.38 6.07 3.33
C SER A 66 13.39 5.07 2.72
N PRO A 67 13.88 4.02 2.04
CA PRO A 67 13.01 2.95 1.59
C PRO A 67 12.22 2.30 2.73
N PHE A 68 11.01 1.86 2.42
CA PHE A 68 10.10 1.30 3.42
C PHE A 68 9.16 0.24 2.83
N HIS A 69 8.61 -0.58 3.71
CA HIS A 69 7.66 -1.62 3.35
C HIS A 69 6.26 -1.28 3.86
N PHE A 70 5.25 -1.62 3.05
CA PHE A 70 3.86 -1.68 3.48
C PHE A 70 3.34 -3.11 3.34
N SER A 71 3.04 -3.74 4.47
CA SER A 71 2.60 -5.14 4.53
C SER A 71 1.09 -5.24 4.77
N ILE A 72 0.41 -6.06 3.98
CA ILE A 72 -1.04 -6.27 4.04
C ILE A 72 -1.30 -7.77 4.17
N LEU A 73 -1.75 -8.21 5.34
CA LEU A 73 -2.00 -9.64 5.60
C LEU A 73 -3.34 -10.08 5.01
N TYR A 74 -3.41 -11.28 4.42
CA TYR A 74 -4.66 -11.83 3.86
C TYR A 74 -5.75 -12.02 4.92
N LYS A 75 -5.37 -12.20 6.18
CA LYS A 75 -6.29 -12.34 7.32
C LYS A 75 -6.51 -11.02 8.07
N SER A 76 -6.05 -9.88 7.54
CA SER A 76 -6.26 -8.56 8.15
C SER A 76 -7.66 -8.01 7.85
N ALA A 77 -8.04 -6.96 8.55
CA ALA A 77 -9.26 -6.20 8.24
C ALA A 77 -9.21 -5.57 6.84
N CYS A 78 -8.02 -5.36 6.27
CA CYS A 78 -7.84 -4.69 4.97
C CYS A 78 -8.24 -5.55 3.77
N ILE A 79 -8.38 -6.86 3.96
CA ILE A 79 -8.71 -7.84 2.92
C ILE A 79 -9.96 -8.58 3.37
N GLN A 80 -11.05 -8.44 2.62
CA GLN A 80 -12.35 -9.01 2.98
C GLN A 80 -12.36 -10.51 2.62
N LYS A 81 -12.51 -11.42 3.57
CA LYS A 81 -12.46 -12.87 3.26
C LYS A 81 -13.56 -13.26 2.25
N GLY A 82 -13.19 -13.98 1.18
CA GLY A 82 -14.17 -14.75 0.38
C GLY A 82 -14.06 -14.63 -1.14
N GLU A 83 -13.43 -13.58 -1.68
CA GLU A 83 -13.40 -13.36 -3.13
C GLU A 83 -11.98 -13.15 -3.68
N MET A 84 -11.83 -13.44 -4.98
CA MET A 84 -10.69 -13.03 -5.80
C MET A 84 -10.55 -11.51 -5.68
N GLN A 85 -9.56 -11.04 -4.93
CA GLN A 85 -9.46 -9.63 -4.58
C GLN A 85 -8.41 -8.90 -5.38
N VAL A 86 -8.86 -7.86 -6.05
CA VAL A 86 -7.99 -6.79 -6.51
C VAL A 86 -7.79 -5.84 -5.34
N VAL A 87 -6.58 -5.79 -4.78
CA VAL A 87 -6.26 -4.83 -3.71
C VAL A 87 -5.88 -3.52 -4.36
N PHE A 88 -6.71 -2.49 -4.18
CA PHE A 88 -6.40 -1.15 -4.67
C PHE A 88 -5.61 -0.40 -3.61
N ILE A 89 -4.40 0.02 -3.94
CA ILE A 89 -3.60 0.89 -3.06
C ILE A 89 -3.75 2.31 -3.56
N SER A 90 -4.19 3.18 -2.66
CA SER A 90 -4.35 4.60 -2.92
C SER A 90 -3.21 5.36 -2.28
N ILE A 91 -2.56 6.22 -3.07
CA ILE A 91 -1.51 7.12 -2.61
C ILE A 91 -2.04 8.54 -2.70
N LYS A 92 -2.14 9.23 -1.56
CA LYS A 92 -2.69 10.58 -1.46
C LYS A 92 -1.64 11.54 -0.91
N TYR A 93 -1.32 12.56 -1.69
CA TYR A 93 -0.29 13.55 -1.36
C TYR A 93 -0.89 14.77 -0.68
N PHE A 94 -0.09 15.39 0.17
CA PHE A 94 -0.36 16.71 0.73
C PHE A 94 0.87 17.58 0.46
N LYS A 95 0.68 18.66 -0.32
CA LYS A 95 1.70 19.71 -0.46
C LYS A 95 1.88 20.42 0.87
#